data_AF-A0A1Q3W757-F1
#
_entry.id   AF-A0A1Q3W757-F1
#
_cell.length_a   1.000
_cell.length_b   1.000
_cell.length_c   1.000
_cell.angle_alpha   90.00
_cell.angle_beta   90.00
_cell.angle_gamma   90.00
#
_symmetry.space_group_name_H-M   'P 1'
#
loop_
_entity.id
_entity.type
_entity.pdbx_description
1 polymer ?
#
loop_
_entity_poly.entity_id
_entity_poly.type
_entity_poly.pdbx_seq_one_letter_code
_entity_poly.pdbx_strand_id
1 'polypeptide(L)'
;MRAIFYPKLLALSLAGMTVFLVISRANGAYTKKQQQRENRISRKTKDLDKKDGFNFVIDNTYYSNQALTSVHRLGKTILDQVIVKGSTEVQGHLQVKDSKLSTVHVQGRTNIRDSTIQGAALIQGRTEINNTQFISDLSIQGKFFISGSTVKGELDTQGKFEALHTTFEDRVSIQGLFEVKDAVFQKEVDILGKVYVKRTSFGDTITAVAEKVFLHDVTAQDLYIGEIDQDCCERCKKDSKKCLNKKIQEVTLSGKTTLKGSIIFEAKNGIILLGKEAKIEGEVIGGTIKRL
;
A
#
# COMPACT_ATOMS: atom_id res chain seq x y z
N MET A 1 40.40 47.90 -19.17
CA MET A 1 39.23 48.61 -18.63
C MET A 1 38.07 47.63 -18.54
N ARG A 2 37.59 47.33 -17.32
CA ARG A 2 36.40 46.53 -16.94
C ARG A 2 36.27 45.08 -17.45
N ALA A 3 36.68 44.13 -16.61
CA ALA A 3 36.13 42.77 -16.61
C ALA A 3 34.90 42.75 -15.68
N ILE A 4 33.74 42.35 -16.21
CA ILE A 4 32.49 42.22 -15.47
C ILE A 4 32.49 40.84 -14.82
N PHE A 5 32.67 40.82 -13.50
CA PHE A 5 32.52 39.64 -12.64
C PHE A 5 31.03 39.45 -12.33
N TYR A 6 30.46 38.29 -12.68
CA TYR A 6 29.13 37.86 -12.23
C TYR A 6 29.28 36.85 -11.08
N PRO A 7 28.92 37.19 -9.83
CA PRO A 7 28.78 36.20 -8.77
C PRO A 7 27.29 35.93 -8.55
N LYS A 8 26.70 34.98 -9.29
CA LYS A 8 25.38 34.41 -8.98
C LYS A 8 25.34 32.95 -9.42
N LEU A 9 25.94 32.07 -8.63
CA LEU A 9 25.77 30.62 -8.73
C LEU A 9 26.16 29.98 -7.39
N LEU A 10 25.40 30.31 -6.34
CA LEU A 10 25.50 29.67 -5.02
C LEU A 10 24.19 29.89 -4.26
N ALA A 11 23.11 29.35 -4.82
CA ALA A 11 21.82 29.23 -4.15
C ALA A 11 21.03 28.06 -4.75
N LEU A 12 21.69 26.91 -4.96
CA LEU A 12 21.00 25.64 -5.22
C LEU A 12 20.90 24.88 -3.90
N SER A 13 19.79 25.21 -3.21
CA SER A 13 18.97 24.29 -2.43
C SER A 13 19.63 23.52 -1.28
N LEU A 14 19.66 24.15 -0.09
CA LEU A 14 19.70 23.45 1.20
C LEU A 14 18.52 22.46 1.37
N ALA A 15 17.44 22.58 0.59
CA ALA A 15 16.27 21.71 0.64
C ALA A 15 16.56 20.30 0.09
N GLY A 16 17.44 20.16 -0.90
CA GLY A 16 17.84 18.84 -1.45
C GLY A 16 18.64 17.99 -0.47
N MET A 17 19.45 18.63 0.40
CA MET A 17 20.25 17.94 1.42
C MET A 17 19.43 17.49 2.63
N THR A 18 18.33 18.17 2.94
CA THR A 18 17.42 17.78 4.03
C THR A 18 16.59 16.55 3.63
N VAL A 19 16.17 16.45 2.36
CA VAL A 19 15.46 15.27 1.84
C VAL A 19 16.35 14.01 1.83
N PHE A 20 17.63 14.14 1.45
CA PHE A 20 18.57 13.01 1.44
C PHE A 20 18.87 12.42 2.83
N LEU A 21 18.95 13.26 3.87
CA LEU A 21 19.16 12.80 5.25
C LEU A 21 17.90 12.20 5.89
N VAL A 22 16.71 12.56 5.42
CA VAL A 22 15.44 11.96 5.86
C VAL A 22 15.26 10.55 5.27
N ILE A 23 15.63 10.32 4.00
CA ILE A 23 15.36 9.06 3.30
C ILE A 23 16.29 7.91 3.72
N SER A 24 17.59 8.18 3.94
CA SER A 24 18.50 7.12 4.46
C SER A 24 18.12 6.68 5.89
N ARG A 25 17.54 7.59 6.68
CA ARG A 25 16.92 7.23 7.97
C ARG A 25 15.56 6.56 7.80
N ALA A 26 14.78 6.86 6.75
CA ALA A 26 13.47 6.28 6.52
C ALA A 26 13.55 4.78 6.16
N ASN A 27 14.46 4.32 5.30
CA ASN A 27 14.54 2.88 4.95
C ASN A 27 14.99 2.00 6.13
N GLY A 28 15.89 2.50 6.98
CA GLY A 28 16.30 1.83 8.22
C GLY A 28 15.33 2.01 9.41
N ALA A 29 14.54 3.08 9.43
CA ALA A 29 13.52 3.32 10.45
C ALA A 29 12.17 2.69 10.11
N TYR A 30 11.83 2.51 8.83
CA TYR A 30 10.63 1.83 8.35
C TYR A 30 10.66 0.36 8.75
N THR A 31 11.79 -0.32 8.49
CA THR A 31 12.05 -1.69 8.95
C THR A 31 12.08 -1.81 10.48
N LYS A 32 12.73 -0.88 11.21
CA LYS A 32 12.75 -0.90 12.69
C LYS A 32 11.40 -0.58 13.34
N LYS A 33 10.60 0.33 12.77
CA LYS A 33 9.25 0.66 13.27
C LYS A 33 8.25 -0.46 12.97
N GLN A 34 8.33 -1.12 11.81
CA GLN A 34 7.52 -2.32 11.54
C GLN A 34 7.90 -3.46 12.50
N GLN A 35 9.18 -3.73 12.71
CA GLN A 35 9.62 -4.77 13.63
C GLN A 35 9.29 -4.45 15.10
N GLN A 36 9.29 -3.16 15.51
CA GLN A 36 8.81 -2.74 16.83
C GLN A 36 7.27 -2.75 16.95
N ARG A 37 6.52 -2.47 15.87
CA ARG A 37 5.04 -2.61 15.82
C ARG A 37 4.64 -4.09 15.90
N GLU A 38 5.26 -4.96 15.10
CA GLU A 38 5.08 -6.42 15.16
C GLU A 38 5.42 -6.98 16.55
N ASN A 39 6.51 -6.51 17.17
CA ASN A 39 6.85 -6.93 18.54
C ASN A 39 5.87 -6.39 19.60
N ARG A 40 5.29 -5.20 19.42
CA ARG A 40 4.25 -4.66 20.32
C ARG A 40 2.92 -5.37 20.14
N ILE A 41 2.55 -5.72 18.90
CA ILE A 41 1.36 -6.50 18.58
C ILE A 41 1.53 -7.93 19.12
N SER A 42 2.70 -8.56 18.89
CA SER A 42 3.03 -9.90 19.39
C SER A 42 3.09 -9.99 20.92
N ARG A 43 3.58 -8.94 21.61
CA ARG A 43 3.53 -8.86 23.08
C ARG A 43 2.12 -8.65 23.60
N LYS A 44 1.30 -7.82 22.95
CA LYS A 44 -0.13 -7.66 23.30
C LYS A 44 -0.94 -8.95 23.09
N THR A 45 -0.66 -9.72 22.03
CA THR A 45 -1.30 -11.04 21.82
C THR A 45 -0.84 -12.07 22.84
N LYS A 46 0.45 -12.06 23.26
CA LYS A 46 0.95 -12.98 24.29
C LYS A 46 0.39 -12.72 25.70
N ASP A 47 0.03 -11.47 26.01
CA ASP A 47 -0.64 -11.14 27.28
C ASP A 47 -2.16 -11.39 27.23
N LEU A 48 -2.76 -11.46 26.04
CA LEU A 48 -4.17 -11.88 25.85
C LEU A 48 -4.33 -13.40 25.86
N ASP A 49 -3.35 -14.16 25.35
CA ASP A 49 -3.32 -15.62 25.36
C ASP A 49 -3.24 -16.24 26.77
N LYS A 50 -2.90 -15.43 27.78
CA LYS A 50 -2.66 -15.93 29.15
C LYS A 50 -3.85 -15.80 30.10
N LYS A 51 -4.98 -15.21 29.66
CA LYS A 51 -6.11 -14.96 30.57
C LYS A 51 -7.38 -15.74 30.33
N ASP A 52 -7.64 -16.25 29.14
CA ASP A 52 -8.83 -17.07 28.91
C ASP A 52 -8.46 -18.25 28.01
N GLY A 53 -8.69 -19.47 28.47
CA GLY A 53 -8.57 -20.67 27.64
C GLY A 53 -9.59 -20.58 26.49
N PHE A 54 -9.18 -20.05 25.35
CA PHE A 54 -10.01 -19.95 24.16
C PHE A 54 -10.25 -21.35 23.59
N ASN A 55 -11.34 -21.99 24.03
CA ASN A 55 -11.83 -23.21 23.40
C ASN A 55 -12.42 -22.86 22.04
N PHE A 56 -11.62 -23.05 20.99
CA PHE A 56 -12.10 -23.00 19.63
C PHE A 56 -13.11 -24.13 19.38
N VAL A 57 -14.29 -23.79 18.84
CA VAL A 57 -15.28 -24.77 18.39
C VAL A 57 -14.96 -25.14 16.94
N ILE A 58 -14.78 -26.43 16.67
CA ILE A 58 -14.61 -26.99 15.32
C ILE A 58 -16.02 -27.32 14.80
N ASP A 59 -16.59 -26.45 13.98
CA ASP A 59 -17.86 -26.72 13.28
C ASP A 59 -18.09 -25.73 12.13
N ASN A 60 -18.91 -26.11 11.16
CA ASN A 60 -19.48 -25.18 10.20
C ASN A 60 -20.57 -24.35 10.88
N THR A 61 -20.21 -23.17 11.36
CA THR A 61 -21.12 -22.35 12.16
C THR A 61 -21.85 -21.32 11.30
N TYR A 62 -23.17 -21.22 11.46
CA TYR A 62 -24.01 -20.19 10.84
C TYR A 62 -24.72 -19.37 11.92
N TYR A 63 -24.49 -18.05 11.91
CA TYR A 63 -25.22 -17.10 12.75
C TYR A 63 -26.00 -16.14 11.87
N SER A 64 -27.26 -15.91 12.25
CA SER A 64 -28.09 -14.91 11.60
C SER A 64 -28.95 -14.12 12.59
N ASN A 65 -29.23 -12.86 12.25
CA ASN A 65 -30.18 -11.97 12.92
C ASN A 65 -29.99 -11.87 14.44
N GLN A 66 -28.75 -11.76 14.90
CA GLN A 66 -28.44 -11.74 16.33
C GLN A 66 -27.23 -10.88 16.67
N ALA A 67 -27.10 -10.56 17.95
CA ALA A 67 -25.91 -9.92 18.49
C ALA A 67 -25.07 -10.93 19.26
N LEU A 68 -23.78 -11.00 18.94
CA LEU A 68 -22.79 -11.85 19.60
C LEU A 68 -21.82 -10.99 20.39
N THR A 69 -21.38 -11.49 21.54
CA THR A 69 -20.31 -10.86 22.32
C THR A 69 -18.96 -11.03 21.63
N SER A 70 -18.64 -12.24 21.17
CA SER A 70 -17.46 -12.54 20.35
C SER A 70 -17.69 -13.81 19.52
N VAL A 71 -16.81 -14.04 18.55
CA VAL A 71 -16.78 -15.23 17.69
C VAL A 71 -15.36 -15.76 17.67
N HIS A 72 -15.15 -17.00 18.12
CA HIS A 72 -13.85 -17.69 18.06
C HIS A 72 -14.07 -19.09 17.46
N ARG A 73 -13.70 -19.30 16.20
CA ARG A 73 -14.08 -20.52 15.46
C ARG A 73 -12.95 -21.09 14.61
N LEU A 74 -12.97 -22.42 14.45
CA LEU A 74 -12.18 -23.15 13.47
C LEU A 74 -13.10 -23.66 12.37
N GLY A 75 -12.66 -23.58 11.12
CA GLY A 75 -13.43 -24.04 9.97
C GLY A 75 -14.29 -22.92 9.36
N LYS A 76 -15.47 -23.28 8.86
CA LYS A 76 -16.34 -22.35 8.15
C LYS A 76 -17.23 -21.58 9.13
N THR A 77 -17.19 -20.26 9.08
CA THR A 77 -18.05 -19.38 9.86
C THR A 77 -18.80 -18.43 8.94
N ILE A 78 -20.12 -18.38 9.06
CA ILE A 78 -21.01 -17.51 8.29
C ILE A 78 -21.75 -16.58 9.26
N LEU A 79 -21.66 -15.28 9.00
CA LEU A 79 -22.34 -14.21 9.71
C LEU A 79 -23.25 -13.46 8.73
N ASP A 80 -24.55 -13.48 8.97
CA ASP A 80 -25.55 -12.85 8.10
C ASP A 80 -26.52 -12.00 8.94
N GLN A 81 -26.47 -10.67 8.80
CA GLN A 81 -27.23 -9.75 9.65
C GLN A 81 -26.87 -9.91 11.15
N VAL A 82 -25.58 -10.01 11.43
CA VAL A 82 -25.05 -10.20 12.79
C VAL A 82 -24.32 -8.94 13.26
N ILE A 83 -24.46 -8.65 14.55
CA ILE A 83 -23.63 -7.65 15.24
C ILE A 83 -22.68 -8.37 16.18
N VAL A 84 -21.37 -8.32 15.92
CA VAL A 84 -20.35 -8.83 16.85
C VAL A 84 -19.72 -7.65 17.59
N LYS A 85 -20.01 -7.54 18.89
CA LYS A 85 -19.58 -6.41 19.73
C LYS A 85 -18.08 -6.47 20.07
N GLY A 86 -17.56 -7.67 20.30
CA GLY A 86 -16.15 -7.96 20.58
C GLY A 86 -15.42 -8.51 19.35
N SER A 87 -14.44 -9.39 19.57
CA SER A 87 -13.61 -9.90 18.47
C SER A 87 -14.29 -10.98 17.65
N THR A 88 -13.95 -11.00 16.36
CA THR A 88 -14.23 -12.10 15.44
C THR A 88 -12.90 -12.73 15.02
N GLU A 89 -12.60 -13.91 15.55
CA GLU A 89 -11.40 -14.68 15.31
C GLU A 89 -11.74 -16.00 14.63
N VAL A 90 -11.26 -16.18 13.40
CA VAL A 90 -11.55 -17.38 12.61
C VAL A 90 -10.27 -17.95 12.01
N GLN A 91 -9.98 -19.22 12.26
CA GLN A 91 -9.00 -19.97 11.46
C GLN A 91 -9.76 -20.89 10.51
N GLY A 92 -9.83 -20.52 9.23
CA GLY A 92 -10.63 -21.22 8.24
C GLY A 92 -11.29 -20.28 7.22
N HIS A 93 -12.59 -20.43 7.00
CA HIS A 93 -13.33 -19.64 6.01
C HIS A 93 -14.36 -18.75 6.68
N LEU A 94 -14.19 -17.43 6.59
CA LEU A 94 -15.13 -16.45 7.09
C LEU A 94 -15.99 -15.89 5.95
N GLN A 95 -17.31 -15.96 6.10
CA GLN A 95 -18.29 -15.25 5.24
C GLN A 95 -19.09 -14.28 6.09
N VAL A 96 -19.15 -13.03 5.68
CA VAL A 96 -19.87 -11.96 6.37
C VAL A 96 -20.75 -11.24 5.38
N LYS A 97 -22.02 -11.06 5.72
CA LYS A 97 -23.00 -10.34 4.92
C LYS A 97 -23.87 -9.47 5.82
N ASP A 98 -24.16 -8.25 5.39
CA ASP A 98 -25.13 -7.35 6.06
C ASP A 98 -24.85 -7.17 7.57
N SER A 99 -23.58 -7.22 7.97
CA SER A 99 -23.19 -7.39 9.37
C SER A 99 -22.30 -6.24 9.86
N LYS A 100 -22.23 -6.10 11.18
CA LYS A 100 -21.38 -5.13 11.85
C LYS A 100 -20.45 -5.84 12.81
N LEU A 101 -19.15 -5.80 12.52
CA LEU A 101 -18.13 -6.43 13.35
C LEU A 101 -17.27 -5.35 14.00
N SER A 102 -16.79 -5.61 15.22
CA SER A 102 -15.79 -4.78 15.87
C SER A 102 -14.40 -5.09 15.31
N THR A 103 -13.61 -5.95 15.96
CA THR A 103 -12.31 -6.37 15.45
C THR A 103 -12.41 -7.70 14.69
N VAL A 104 -11.61 -7.86 13.65
CA VAL A 104 -11.58 -9.07 12.82
C VAL A 104 -10.16 -9.59 12.70
N HIS A 105 -9.96 -10.86 13.04
CA HIS A 105 -8.71 -11.57 12.81
C HIS A 105 -9.01 -12.90 12.11
N VAL A 106 -8.51 -13.08 10.90
CA VAL A 106 -8.76 -14.31 10.13
C VAL A 106 -7.47 -14.89 9.58
N GLN A 107 -7.30 -16.19 9.78
CA GLN A 107 -6.29 -17.00 9.10
C GLN A 107 -7.01 -17.95 8.15
N GLY A 108 -7.05 -17.59 6.87
CA GLY A 108 -7.66 -18.37 5.81
C GLY A 108 -8.44 -17.52 4.81
N ARG A 109 -9.54 -18.06 4.28
CA ARG A 109 -10.31 -17.39 3.23
C ARG A 109 -11.36 -16.47 3.85
N THR A 110 -11.50 -15.27 3.31
CA THR A 110 -12.45 -14.27 3.82
C THR A 110 -13.28 -13.68 2.68
N ASN A 111 -14.59 -13.62 2.88
CA ASN A 111 -15.51 -12.89 2.02
C ASN A 111 -16.40 -11.99 2.88
N ILE A 112 -16.36 -10.68 2.66
CA ILE A 112 -17.16 -9.70 3.41
C ILE A 112 -17.96 -8.87 2.40
N ARG A 113 -19.27 -8.77 2.61
CA ARG A 113 -20.17 -7.99 1.76
C ARG A 113 -21.11 -7.13 2.58
N ASP A 114 -21.40 -5.93 2.09
CA ASP A 114 -22.48 -5.07 2.58
C ASP A 114 -22.40 -4.85 4.10
N SER A 115 -21.18 -4.70 4.63
CA SER A 115 -20.90 -4.78 6.06
C SER A 115 -20.08 -3.58 6.56
N THR A 116 -20.00 -3.42 7.88
CA THR A 116 -19.12 -2.43 8.52
C THR A 116 -18.19 -3.11 9.52
N ILE A 117 -16.89 -2.82 9.40
CA ILE A 117 -15.86 -3.27 10.33
C ILE A 117 -15.35 -2.05 11.09
N GLN A 118 -15.65 -1.98 12.39
CA GLN A 118 -15.40 -0.78 13.20
C GLN A 118 -13.98 -0.72 13.74
N GLY A 119 -13.47 -1.85 14.21
CA GLY A 119 -12.11 -1.99 14.74
C GLY A 119 -11.13 -2.44 13.67
N ALA A 120 -9.89 -2.66 14.09
CA ALA A 120 -8.85 -3.14 13.20
C ALA A 120 -9.18 -4.53 12.64
N ALA A 121 -8.79 -4.76 11.39
CA ALA A 121 -8.94 -6.03 10.70
C ALA A 121 -7.57 -6.55 10.23
N LEU A 122 -7.22 -7.76 10.66
CA LEU A 122 -6.01 -8.48 10.24
C LEU A 122 -6.42 -9.78 9.55
N ILE A 123 -6.08 -9.95 8.27
CA ILE A 123 -6.44 -11.15 7.53
C ILE A 123 -5.23 -11.72 6.80
N GLN A 124 -4.94 -12.99 7.07
CA GLN A 124 -3.91 -13.76 6.40
C GLN A 124 -4.57 -14.81 5.50
N GLY A 125 -4.53 -14.60 4.18
CA GLY A 125 -5.05 -15.52 3.18
C GLY A 125 -5.71 -14.82 1.98
N ARG A 126 -6.68 -15.50 1.36
CA ARG A 126 -7.41 -14.97 0.20
C ARG A 126 -8.63 -14.19 0.67
N THR A 127 -8.69 -12.91 0.34
CA THR A 127 -9.69 -11.97 0.84
C THR A 127 -10.43 -11.29 -0.31
N GLU A 128 -11.76 -11.29 -0.23
CA GLU A 128 -12.64 -10.60 -1.15
C GLU A 128 -13.61 -9.72 -0.34
N ILE A 129 -13.62 -8.41 -0.63
CA ILE A 129 -14.41 -7.41 0.09
C ILE A 129 -15.25 -6.65 -0.92
N ASN A 130 -16.55 -6.55 -0.68
CA ASN A 130 -17.46 -5.81 -1.55
C ASN A 130 -18.38 -4.92 -0.71
N ASN A 131 -18.63 -3.68 -1.15
CA ASN A 131 -19.59 -2.76 -0.52
C ASN A 131 -19.43 -2.66 1.00
N THR A 132 -18.20 -2.60 1.49
CA THR A 132 -17.92 -2.68 2.92
C THR A 132 -17.17 -1.43 3.38
N GLN A 133 -17.46 -0.99 4.60
CA GLN A 133 -16.76 0.12 5.23
C GLN A 133 -15.83 -0.38 6.33
N PHE A 134 -14.55 0.01 6.26
CA PHE A 134 -13.57 -0.16 7.34
C PHE A 134 -13.35 1.19 8.01
N ILE A 135 -13.68 1.29 9.30
CA ILE A 135 -13.56 2.52 10.07
C ILE A 135 -12.14 2.69 10.64
N SER A 136 -11.44 1.58 10.86
CA SER A 136 -10.08 1.53 11.38
C SER A 136 -9.16 0.79 10.40
N ASP A 137 -7.96 0.45 10.88
CA ASP A 137 -6.86 -0.05 10.05
C ASP A 137 -7.19 -1.44 9.47
N LEU A 138 -6.73 -1.66 8.24
CA LEU A 138 -6.89 -2.90 7.50
C LEU A 138 -5.51 -3.44 7.12
N SER A 139 -5.18 -4.65 7.57
CA SER A 139 -3.95 -5.34 7.20
C SER A 139 -4.26 -6.68 6.55
N ILE A 140 -3.78 -6.87 5.31
CA ILE A 140 -4.00 -8.11 4.55
C ILE A 140 -2.68 -8.70 4.07
N GLN A 141 -2.44 -9.97 4.38
CA GLN A 141 -1.34 -10.75 3.82
C GLN A 141 -1.91 -11.84 2.91
N GLY A 142 -1.66 -11.77 1.61
CA GLY A 142 -2.12 -12.73 0.62
C GLY A 142 -2.71 -12.09 -0.63
N LYS A 143 -3.74 -12.72 -1.22
CA LYS A 143 -4.46 -12.16 -2.36
C LYS A 143 -5.65 -11.37 -1.84
N PHE A 144 -5.68 -10.07 -2.15
CA PHE A 144 -6.70 -9.14 -1.69
C PHE A 144 -7.41 -8.48 -2.88
N PHE A 145 -8.72 -8.65 -2.94
CA PHE A 145 -9.60 -7.91 -3.85
C PHE A 145 -10.61 -7.11 -3.03
N ILE A 146 -10.75 -5.81 -3.34
CA ILE A 146 -11.73 -4.92 -2.70
C ILE A 146 -12.50 -4.11 -3.75
N SER A 147 -13.82 -4.09 -3.66
CA SER A 147 -14.66 -3.31 -4.56
C SER A 147 -15.79 -2.55 -3.90
N GLY A 148 -16.16 -1.39 -4.45
CA GLY A 148 -17.31 -0.60 -3.99
C GLY A 148 -17.22 -0.17 -2.52
N SER A 149 -16.01 -0.09 -1.97
CA SER A 149 -15.77 -0.04 -0.52
C SER A 149 -15.06 1.24 -0.09
N THR A 150 -15.01 1.48 1.22
CA THR A 150 -14.25 2.59 1.80
C THR A 150 -13.39 2.10 2.96
N VAL A 151 -12.11 2.46 2.94
CA VAL A 151 -11.17 2.21 4.04
C VAL A 151 -10.76 3.56 4.62
N LYS A 152 -11.14 3.80 5.88
CA LYS A 152 -10.91 5.07 6.57
C LYS A 152 -9.60 5.11 7.36
N GLY A 153 -9.15 3.96 7.87
CA GLY A 153 -7.85 3.82 8.53
C GLY A 153 -6.72 3.51 7.57
N GLU A 154 -5.53 3.25 8.11
CA GLU A 154 -4.37 2.85 7.31
C GLU A 154 -4.63 1.50 6.62
N LEU A 155 -4.15 1.35 5.38
CA LEU A 155 -4.14 0.07 4.67
C LEU A 155 -2.71 -0.43 4.49
N ASP A 156 -2.42 -1.60 5.04
CA ASP A 156 -1.17 -2.34 4.81
C ASP A 156 -1.46 -3.66 4.08
N THR A 157 -0.85 -3.87 2.92
CA THR A 157 -1.02 -5.13 2.18
C THR A 157 0.30 -5.73 1.76
N GLN A 158 0.38 -7.07 1.84
CA GLN A 158 1.47 -7.85 1.29
C GLN A 158 0.93 -8.93 0.38
N GLY A 159 1.34 -8.93 -0.89
CA GLY A 159 0.91 -9.89 -1.90
C GLY A 159 0.26 -9.22 -3.11
N LYS A 160 -0.82 -9.82 -3.65
CA LYS A 160 -1.55 -9.24 -4.78
C LYS A 160 -2.70 -8.40 -4.25
N PHE A 161 -2.70 -7.12 -4.59
CA PHE A 161 -3.76 -6.17 -4.26
C PHE A 161 -4.48 -5.69 -5.53
N GLU A 162 -5.79 -5.89 -5.54
CA GLU A 162 -6.71 -5.48 -6.59
C GLU A 162 -7.81 -4.58 -5.99
N ALA A 163 -8.01 -3.37 -6.53
CA ALA A 163 -9.09 -2.48 -6.09
C ALA A 163 -9.92 -1.93 -7.24
N LEU A 164 -11.24 -1.85 -7.06
CA LEU A 164 -12.20 -1.35 -8.03
C LEU A 164 -13.28 -0.48 -7.37
N HIS A 165 -13.50 0.76 -7.81
CA HIS A 165 -14.55 1.62 -7.23
C HIS A 165 -14.41 1.79 -5.71
N THR A 166 -13.18 1.95 -5.22
CA THR A 166 -12.86 1.97 -3.79
C THR A 166 -12.20 3.29 -3.41
N THR A 167 -12.52 3.80 -2.22
CA THR A 167 -11.89 4.99 -1.63
C THR A 167 -11.04 4.62 -0.42
N PHE A 168 -9.83 5.17 -0.37
CA PHE A 168 -8.90 5.07 0.75
C PHE A 168 -8.69 6.48 1.31
N GLU A 169 -9.15 6.71 2.54
CA GLU A 169 -9.13 8.05 3.18
C GLU A 169 -7.81 8.33 3.91
N ASP A 170 -7.05 7.29 4.25
CA ASP A 170 -5.74 7.38 4.91
C ASP A 170 -4.63 6.71 4.09
N ARG A 171 -3.42 6.66 4.65
CA ARG A 171 -2.22 6.14 4.02
C ARG A 171 -2.37 4.68 3.59
N VAL A 172 -1.81 4.37 2.42
CA VAL A 172 -1.80 3.02 1.83
C VAL A 172 -0.38 2.55 1.59
N SER A 173 -0.06 1.35 2.04
CA SER A 173 1.26 0.73 1.95
C SER A 173 1.13 -0.67 1.37
N ILE A 174 1.81 -0.93 0.26
CA ILE A 174 1.62 -2.12 -0.57
C ILE A 174 2.97 -2.75 -0.87
N GLN A 175 3.11 -4.02 -0.52
CA GLN A 175 4.26 -4.85 -0.87
C GLN A 175 3.82 -5.96 -1.81
N GLY A 176 4.03 -5.79 -3.11
CA GLY A 176 3.73 -6.78 -4.13
C GLY A 176 3.11 -6.19 -5.39
N LEU A 177 2.07 -6.82 -5.91
CA LEU A 177 1.39 -6.37 -7.13
C LEU A 177 0.26 -5.41 -6.76
N PHE A 178 0.34 -4.18 -7.24
CA PHE A 178 -0.66 -3.13 -7.08
C PHE A 178 -1.41 -2.93 -8.40
N GLU A 179 -2.66 -3.38 -8.45
CA GLU A 179 -3.54 -3.24 -9.62
C GLU A 179 -4.83 -2.54 -9.21
N VAL A 180 -5.04 -1.30 -9.64
CA VAL A 180 -6.19 -0.50 -9.19
C VAL A 180 -6.89 0.19 -10.34
N LYS A 181 -8.21 0.27 -10.23
CA LYS A 181 -9.07 0.85 -11.25
C LYS A 181 -10.21 1.65 -10.62
N ASP A 182 -10.53 2.81 -11.17
CA ASP A 182 -11.68 3.62 -10.70
C ASP A 182 -11.63 3.87 -9.18
N ALA A 183 -10.44 4.17 -8.64
CA ALA A 183 -10.22 4.31 -7.20
C ALA A 183 -9.81 5.74 -6.80
N VAL A 184 -9.90 6.05 -5.51
CA VAL A 184 -9.49 7.33 -4.93
C VAL A 184 -8.59 7.08 -3.72
N PHE A 185 -7.40 7.67 -3.71
CA PHE A 185 -6.48 7.67 -2.58
C PHE A 185 -6.33 9.10 -2.09
N GLN A 186 -6.72 9.39 -0.85
CA GLN A 186 -6.71 10.76 -0.33
C GLN A 186 -5.35 11.18 0.25
N LYS A 187 -4.53 10.20 0.65
CA LYS A 187 -3.23 10.37 1.30
C LYS A 187 -2.13 9.63 0.54
N GLU A 188 -0.94 9.68 1.12
CA GLU A 188 0.28 9.05 0.60
C GLU A 188 0.07 7.56 0.29
N VAL A 189 0.67 7.13 -0.82
CA VAL A 189 0.65 5.73 -1.26
C VAL A 189 2.07 5.26 -1.50
N ASP A 190 2.52 4.29 -0.69
CA ASP A 190 3.83 3.67 -0.79
C ASP A 190 3.72 2.26 -1.39
N ILE A 191 4.44 2.01 -2.47
CA ILE A 191 4.38 0.75 -3.21
C ILE A 191 5.78 0.18 -3.41
N LEU A 192 5.98 -1.04 -2.95
CA LEU A 192 7.13 -1.87 -3.28
C LEU A 192 6.66 -3.01 -4.18
N GLY A 193 6.93 -2.91 -5.48
CA GLY A 193 6.57 -3.93 -6.46
C GLY A 193 5.93 -3.36 -7.73
N LYS A 194 5.11 -4.16 -8.43
CA LYS A 194 4.59 -3.79 -9.76
C LYS A 194 3.36 -2.90 -9.64
N VAL A 195 3.27 -1.87 -10.48
CA VAL A 195 2.22 -0.84 -10.41
C VAL A 195 1.44 -0.74 -11.71
N TYR A 196 0.12 -0.99 -11.65
CA TYR A 196 -0.82 -0.82 -12.75
C TYR A 196 -2.06 -0.07 -12.28
N VAL A 197 -2.27 1.14 -12.81
CA VAL A 197 -3.31 2.05 -12.33
C VAL A 197 -4.12 2.59 -13.50
N LYS A 198 -5.44 2.55 -13.39
CA LYS A 198 -6.37 3.06 -14.41
C LYS A 198 -7.47 3.92 -13.80
N ARG A 199 -7.72 5.12 -14.33
CA ARG A 199 -8.84 5.99 -13.91
C ARG A 199 -8.90 6.19 -12.40
N THR A 200 -7.76 6.53 -11.82
CA THR A 200 -7.60 6.67 -10.36
C THR A 200 -7.07 8.06 -10.05
N SER A 201 -7.51 8.63 -8.93
CA SER A 201 -6.97 9.88 -8.40
C SER A 201 -6.19 9.66 -7.13
N PHE A 202 -5.00 10.26 -7.04
CA PHE A 202 -4.19 10.36 -5.83
C PHE A 202 -4.18 11.82 -5.38
N GLY A 203 -4.68 12.06 -4.18
CA GLY A 203 -4.73 13.39 -3.56
C GLY A 203 -3.37 13.89 -3.09
N ASP A 204 -2.40 12.97 -2.93
CA ASP A 204 -1.08 13.20 -2.37
C ASP A 204 0.00 12.48 -3.20
N THR A 205 1.21 12.39 -2.65
CA THR A 205 2.40 11.78 -3.25
C THR A 205 2.26 10.27 -3.41
N ILE A 206 2.70 9.76 -4.56
CA ILE A 206 2.88 8.34 -4.81
C ILE A 206 4.38 8.03 -4.74
N THR A 207 4.76 7.09 -3.88
CA THR A 207 6.12 6.53 -3.82
C THR A 207 6.08 5.12 -4.37
N ALA A 208 6.87 4.84 -5.40
CA ALA A 208 6.96 3.51 -5.99
C ALA A 208 8.42 3.04 -6.12
N VAL A 209 8.75 1.91 -5.51
CA VAL A 209 9.97 1.15 -5.79
C VAL A 209 9.60 0.02 -6.74
N ALA A 210 9.68 0.31 -8.04
CA ALA A 210 9.17 -0.54 -9.11
C ALA A 210 10.06 -0.46 -10.35
N GLU A 211 10.22 -1.57 -11.07
CA GLU A 211 10.88 -1.55 -12.39
C GLU A 211 10.01 -0.81 -13.41
N LYS A 212 8.70 -1.01 -13.30
CA LYS A 212 7.71 -0.47 -14.22
C LYS A 212 6.50 0.07 -13.45
N VAL A 213 6.10 1.28 -13.82
CA VAL A 213 4.89 1.94 -13.33
C VAL A 213 4.02 2.29 -14.54
N PHE A 214 2.78 1.81 -14.55
CA PHE A 214 1.82 2.11 -15.61
C PHE A 214 0.64 2.91 -15.06
N LEU A 215 0.48 4.15 -15.55
CA LEU A 215 -0.61 5.05 -15.20
C LEU A 215 -1.42 5.39 -16.46
N HIS A 216 -2.74 5.19 -16.41
CA HIS A 216 -3.66 5.47 -17.50
C HIS A 216 -4.90 6.21 -16.99
N ASP A 217 -5.18 7.40 -17.54
CA ASP A 217 -6.22 8.29 -17.05
C ASP A 217 -6.10 8.59 -15.54
N VAL A 218 -4.88 8.78 -15.04
CA VAL A 218 -4.60 9.02 -13.62
C VAL A 218 -4.42 10.50 -13.33
N THR A 219 -4.89 10.98 -12.19
CA THR A 219 -4.48 12.29 -11.66
C THR A 219 -3.69 12.10 -10.37
N ALA A 220 -2.51 12.70 -10.25
CA ALA A 220 -1.75 12.71 -9.00
C ALA A 220 -0.96 14.01 -8.81
N GLN A 221 -0.48 14.24 -7.60
CA GLN A 221 0.40 15.35 -7.26
C GLN A 221 1.83 15.02 -7.69
N ASP A 222 2.62 14.42 -6.80
CA ASP A 222 4.00 14.03 -7.05
C ASP A 222 4.13 12.52 -7.25
N LEU A 223 5.11 12.12 -8.05
CA LEU A 223 5.50 10.73 -8.25
C LEU A 223 6.99 10.55 -7.95
N TYR A 224 7.27 9.85 -6.86
CA TYR A 224 8.61 9.47 -6.47
C TYR A 224 8.89 8.02 -6.86
N ILE A 225 9.96 7.80 -7.62
CA ILE A 225 10.43 6.49 -8.04
C ILE A 225 11.73 6.18 -7.30
N GLY A 226 11.62 5.31 -6.29
CA GLY A 226 12.76 4.93 -5.45
C GLY A 226 13.68 3.93 -6.14
N GLU A 227 14.97 3.97 -5.79
CA GLU A 227 15.99 3.11 -6.40
C GLU A 227 15.74 1.63 -6.05
N ILE A 228 15.88 0.76 -7.04
CA ILE A 228 15.86 -0.69 -6.82
C ILE A 228 17.28 -1.12 -6.52
N ASP A 229 17.56 -1.39 -5.24
CA ASP A 229 18.79 -2.05 -4.84
C ASP A 229 18.82 -3.45 -5.49
N GLN A 230 19.68 -3.61 -6.49
CA GLN A 230 20.08 -4.95 -6.87
C GLN A 230 20.98 -5.47 -5.75
N ASP A 231 20.58 -6.59 -5.15
CA ASP A 231 21.45 -7.43 -4.34
C ASP A 231 22.73 -7.75 -5.13
N CYS A 232 23.72 -6.88 -4.98
CA CYS A 232 25.06 -7.14 -5.40
C CYS A 232 25.53 -8.23 -4.46
N CYS A 233 25.58 -9.46 -4.97
CA CYS A 233 25.99 -10.61 -4.20
C CYS A 233 27.21 -10.24 -3.34
N GLU A 234 27.25 -10.60 -2.05
CA GLU A 234 28.35 -10.15 -1.18
C GLU A 234 29.73 -10.55 -1.71
N ARG A 235 29.80 -11.64 -2.48
CA ARG A 235 31.02 -12.09 -3.19
C ARG A 235 31.42 -11.17 -4.36
N CYS A 236 30.47 -10.46 -4.95
CA CYS A 236 30.64 -9.54 -6.08
C CYS A 236 31.27 -8.20 -5.65
N LYS A 237 31.31 -7.89 -4.35
CA LYS A 237 31.89 -6.64 -3.81
C LYS A 237 33.41 -6.54 -3.92
N LYS A 238 34.11 -7.66 -4.17
CA LYS A 238 35.58 -7.67 -4.37
C LYS A 238 36.01 -7.16 -5.75
N ASP A 239 35.14 -7.29 -6.76
CA ASP A 239 35.36 -6.75 -8.10
C ASP A 239 34.42 -5.55 -8.32
N SER A 240 34.81 -4.40 -7.76
CA SER A 240 34.05 -3.14 -7.70
C SER A 240 33.52 -2.59 -9.04
N LYS A 241 33.94 -3.16 -10.18
CA LYS A 241 33.50 -2.76 -11.51
C LYS A 241 32.28 -3.53 -12.05
N LYS A 242 31.87 -4.65 -11.46
CA LYS A 242 30.88 -5.56 -12.08
C LYS A 242 29.43 -5.37 -11.63
N CYS A 243 29.18 -4.49 -10.66
CA CYS A 243 27.86 -4.30 -10.05
C CYS A 243 27.09 -3.05 -10.55
N LEU A 244 27.54 -2.41 -11.63
CA LEU A 244 27.08 -1.08 -12.03
C LEU A 244 25.97 -1.05 -13.08
N ASN A 245 25.22 -2.14 -13.27
CA ASN A 245 24.07 -2.13 -14.17
C ASN A 245 22.80 -1.78 -13.41
N LYS A 246 22.70 -0.52 -12.95
CA LYS A 246 21.45 0.01 -12.37
C LYS A 246 20.32 -0.27 -13.36
N LYS A 247 19.29 -1.00 -12.91
CA LYS A 247 18.12 -1.26 -13.73
C LYS A 247 17.49 0.08 -14.11
N ILE A 248 17.14 0.21 -15.38
CA ILE A 248 16.36 1.34 -15.87
C ILE A 248 14.96 1.17 -15.32
N GLN A 249 14.45 2.22 -14.66
CA GLN A 249 13.07 2.28 -14.19
C GLN A 249 12.22 3.03 -15.21
N GLU A 250 11.08 2.47 -15.55
CA GLU A 250 10.20 2.99 -16.60
C GLU A 250 8.85 3.41 -16.01
N VAL A 251 8.43 4.64 -16.31
CA VAL A 251 7.10 5.16 -15.98
C VAL A 251 6.35 5.41 -17.28
N THR A 252 5.24 4.73 -17.50
CA THR A 252 4.36 4.96 -18.64
C THR A 252 3.16 5.78 -18.21
N LEU A 253 2.99 6.96 -18.81
CA LEU A 253 1.84 7.84 -18.61
C LEU A 253 1.01 7.83 -19.90
N SER A 254 -0.26 7.43 -19.82
CA SER A 254 -1.11 7.28 -21.01
C SER A 254 -2.53 7.78 -20.76
N GLY A 255 -3.32 7.90 -21.84
CA GLY A 255 -4.64 8.52 -21.77
C GLY A 255 -4.55 9.96 -21.26
N LYS A 256 -5.56 10.40 -20.51
CA LYS A 256 -5.66 11.75 -19.92
C LYS A 256 -4.89 11.89 -18.60
N THR A 257 -3.80 11.14 -18.44
CA THR A 257 -3.02 11.15 -17.20
C THR A 257 -2.41 12.53 -16.98
N THR A 258 -2.61 13.11 -15.80
CA THR A 258 -2.09 14.42 -15.41
C THR A 258 -1.36 14.32 -14.07
N LEU A 259 -0.07 14.62 -14.07
CA LEU A 259 0.72 14.81 -12.86
C LEU A 259 0.92 16.31 -12.64
N LYS A 260 0.38 16.84 -11.54
CA LYS A 260 0.43 18.27 -11.21
C LYS A 260 1.80 18.68 -10.66
N GLY A 261 2.41 17.78 -9.91
CA GLY A 261 3.73 17.94 -9.32
C GLY A 261 4.83 17.33 -10.17
N SER A 262 5.94 17.02 -9.51
CA SER A 262 7.17 16.55 -10.15
C SER A 262 7.23 15.03 -10.19
N ILE A 263 8.03 14.52 -11.14
CA ILE A 263 8.45 13.12 -11.17
C ILE A 263 9.92 13.06 -10.80
N ILE A 264 10.26 12.29 -9.77
CA ILE A 264 11.61 12.19 -9.24
C ILE A 264 12.07 10.75 -9.30
N PHE A 265 13.18 10.49 -10.01
CA PHE A 265 13.86 9.20 -10.01
C PHE A 265 15.11 9.26 -9.16
N GLU A 266 15.14 8.45 -8.10
CA GLU A 266 16.29 8.37 -7.20
C GLU A 266 17.55 7.85 -7.90
N ALA A 267 17.40 6.85 -8.79
CA ALA A 267 18.49 6.21 -9.50
C ALA A 267 19.13 7.08 -10.61
N LYS A 268 18.50 8.22 -10.97
CA LYS A 268 18.94 9.18 -12.00
C LYS A 268 19.09 8.62 -13.42
N ASN A 269 18.43 7.50 -13.73
CA ASN A 269 18.43 6.84 -15.04
C ASN A 269 17.01 6.46 -15.50
N GLY A 270 15.99 7.17 -14.99
CA GLY A 270 14.59 6.90 -15.29
C GLY A 270 14.20 7.20 -16.73
N ILE A 271 13.22 6.47 -17.25
CA ILE A 271 12.58 6.76 -18.53
C ILE A 271 11.09 6.98 -18.31
N ILE A 272 10.57 8.09 -18.83
CA ILE A 272 9.14 8.34 -18.90
C ILE A 272 8.68 8.12 -20.33
N LEU A 273 7.73 7.22 -20.54
CA LEU A 273 7.01 7.05 -21.79
C LEU A 273 5.72 7.88 -21.71
N LEU A 274 5.72 9.05 -22.35
CA LEU A 274 4.65 10.03 -22.28
C LEU A 274 3.72 9.89 -23.49
N GLY A 275 2.50 9.43 -23.24
CA GLY A 275 1.43 9.35 -24.24
C GLY A 275 0.94 10.72 -24.71
N LYS A 276 0.32 10.76 -25.88
CA LYS A 276 -0.11 11.98 -26.59
C LYS A 276 -0.95 12.96 -25.75
N GLU A 277 -1.85 12.44 -24.91
CA GLU A 277 -2.77 13.24 -24.07
C GLU A 277 -2.28 13.41 -22.63
N ALA A 278 -1.21 12.72 -22.24
CA ALA A 278 -0.68 12.77 -20.89
C ALA A 278 0.12 14.06 -20.65
N LYS A 279 0.07 14.57 -19.43
CA LYS A 279 0.70 15.84 -19.03
C LYS A 279 1.46 15.71 -17.71
N ILE A 280 2.58 16.42 -17.65
CA ILE A 280 3.36 16.64 -16.43
C ILE A 280 3.49 18.16 -16.31
N GLU A 281 2.98 18.73 -15.22
CA GLU A 281 3.00 20.18 -14.97
C GLU A 281 4.24 20.59 -14.18
N GLY A 282 4.79 19.70 -13.36
CA GLY A 282 6.04 19.90 -12.63
C GLY A 282 7.30 19.48 -13.39
N GLU A 283 8.39 19.30 -12.66
CA GLU A 283 9.69 18.95 -13.22
C GLU A 283 9.89 17.44 -13.32
N VAL A 284 10.77 17.02 -14.22
CA VAL A 284 11.28 15.64 -14.27
C VAL A 284 12.73 15.66 -13.79
N ILE A 285 12.99 15.03 -12.65
CA ILE A 285 14.31 14.98 -12.01
C ILE A 285 14.85 13.56 -12.10
N GLY A 286 16.06 13.40 -12.64
CA GLY A 286 16.72 12.09 -12.74
C GLY A 286 16.12 11.15 -13.80
N GLY A 287 15.28 11.66 -14.70
CA GLY A 287 14.68 10.89 -15.78
C GLY A 287 14.71 11.60 -17.13
N THR A 288 14.49 10.86 -18.20
CA THR A 288 14.33 11.39 -19.57
C THR A 288 12.93 11.09 -20.10
N ILE A 289 12.31 12.06 -20.77
CA ILE A 289 11.00 11.89 -21.39
C ILE A 289 11.15 11.39 -22.83
N LYS A 290 10.41 10.34 -23.19
CA LYS A 290 10.22 9.85 -24.56
C LYS A 290 8.74 9.89 -24.90
N ARG A 291 8.39 10.44 -26.06
CA ARG A 291 7.00 10.49 -26.52
C ARG A 291 6.64 9.19 -27.25
N LEU A 292 5.44 8.67 -26.96
CA LEU A 292 4.83 7.53 -27.65
C LEU A 292 4.06 7.97 -28.90
#